data_AF-A0A7I8CVV4-F1
#
_entry.id   AF-A0A7I8CVV4-F1
#
_cell.length_a   1.000
_cell.length_b   1.000
_cell.length_c   1.000
_cell.angle_alpha   90.00
_cell.angle_beta   90.00
_cell.angle_gamma   90.00
#
_symmetry.space_group_name_H-M   'P 1'
#
loop_
_entity.id
_entity.type
_entity.pdbx_description
1 polymer ?
#
loop_
_entity_poly.entity_id
_entity_poly.type
_entity_poly.pdbx_seq_one_letter_code
_entity_poly.pdbx_strand_id
1 'polypeptide(L)'
;MARVFSLAGHPRKGMSRLVFEASIMKFPKLFYADRRSAGAGASAALQQQATRVLRRVAHDLRLRSHEIVVQPSRRNLPTRVSLRTESLFVDVLHEPCQKQVALSFRTRRGRSDQTGGGENYVPLEQIESTRGYQSFLDGLRLAGGIDTSSGDRR
;
A
#
# COMPACT_ATOMS: atom_id res chain seq x y z
N MET A 1 55.83 -7.74 -24.12
CA MET A 1 56.07 -6.40 -23.52
C MET A 1 54.91 -5.48 -23.85
N ALA A 2 54.45 -4.73 -22.86
CA ALA A 2 53.24 -3.91 -22.88
C ALA A 2 53.34 -2.67 -23.79
N ARG A 3 52.19 -2.19 -24.29
CA ARG A 3 51.80 -0.78 -24.11
C ARG A 3 50.28 -0.61 -24.19
N VAL A 4 49.79 0.06 -23.16
CA VAL A 4 48.42 0.47 -22.87
C VAL A 4 48.03 1.64 -23.77
N PHE A 5 46.82 1.61 -24.33
CA PHE A 5 46.12 2.83 -24.74
C PHE A 5 44.75 2.88 -24.05
N SER A 6 44.67 3.81 -23.10
CA SER A 6 43.45 4.26 -22.44
C SER A 6 42.65 5.11 -23.41
N LEU A 7 41.40 4.71 -23.70
CA LEU A 7 40.40 5.59 -24.28
C LEU A 7 39.28 5.74 -23.26
N ALA A 8 39.32 6.89 -22.58
CA ALA A 8 38.27 7.38 -21.71
C ALA A 8 36.98 7.60 -22.52
N GLY A 9 36.11 6.60 -22.52
CA GLY A 9 34.70 6.74 -22.89
C GLY A 9 33.89 7.09 -21.65
N HIS A 10 33.66 8.37 -21.40
CA HIS A 10 32.63 8.81 -20.45
C HIS A 10 31.25 8.36 -20.95
N PRO A 11 30.48 7.54 -20.22
CA PRO A 11 29.05 7.48 -20.45
C PRO A 11 28.44 8.75 -19.88
N ARG A 12 27.89 9.56 -20.79
CA ARG A 12 27.11 10.76 -20.49
C ARG A 12 26.04 10.46 -19.44
N LYS A 13 26.03 11.28 -18.38
CA LYS A 13 24.84 11.61 -17.59
C LYS A 13 23.65 11.82 -18.53
N GLY A 14 22.56 11.11 -18.27
CA GLY A 14 21.29 11.42 -18.93
C GLY A 14 20.59 10.23 -19.53
N MET A 15 20.31 9.21 -18.72
CA MET A 15 19.12 8.39 -18.91
C MET A 15 18.64 8.05 -17.51
N SER A 16 17.75 8.90 -17.01
CA SER A 16 16.83 8.57 -15.93
C SER A 16 15.94 7.44 -16.40
N ARG A 17 16.52 6.24 -16.47
CA ARG A 17 15.77 5.00 -16.47
C ARG A 17 15.27 4.89 -15.04
N LEU A 18 14.17 5.59 -14.75
CA LEU A 18 13.23 5.18 -13.71
C LEU A 18 12.74 3.80 -14.15
N VAL A 19 13.59 2.79 -13.96
CA VAL A 19 13.11 1.47 -13.64
C VAL A 19 12.32 1.74 -12.37
N PHE A 20 11.00 1.81 -12.49
CA PHE A 20 10.13 1.45 -11.38
C PHE A 20 10.42 -0.03 -11.13
N GLU A 21 11.61 -0.29 -10.56
CA GLU A 21 11.87 -1.50 -9.84
C GLU A 21 10.70 -1.57 -8.88
N ALA A 22 9.94 -2.65 -8.94
CA ALA A 22 8.83 -2.90 -8.04
C ALA A 22 9.44 -2.97 -6.65
N SER A 23 9.64 -1.78 -6.08
CA SER A 23 10.43 -1.58 -4.90
C SER A 23 9.68 -2.33 -3.83
N ILE A 24 10.39 -3.15 -3.09
CA ILE A 24 9.81 -3.96 -2.06
C ILE A 24 8.95 -3.08 -1.13
N MET A 25 7.74 -3.54 -0.79
CA MET A 25 6.90 -2.83 0.17
C MET A 25 7.48 -3.07 1.56
N LYS A 26 8.24 -2.10 2.08
CA LYS A 26 8.77 -2.17 3.44
C LYS A 26 7.76 -1.61 4.41
N PHE A 27 7.23 -2.45 5.29
CA PHE A 27 6.36 -2.00 6.37
C PHE A 27 7.18 -1.37 7.51
N PRO A 28 6.69 -0.26 8.09
CA PRO A 28 7.30 0.31 9.28
C PRO A 28 7.26 -0.69 10.44
N LYS A 29 8.36 -0.79 11.22
CA LYS A 29 8.45 -1.68 12.40
C LYS A 29 7.26 -1.56 13.38
N LEU A 30 6.65 -0.36 13.44
CA LEU A 30 5.45 -0.06 14.21
C LEU A 30 4.23 -0.93 13.86
N PHE A 31 4.21 -1.59 12.70
CA PHE A 31 3.12 -2.49 12.28
C PHE A 31 3.19 -3.85 12.97
N TYR A 32 4.39 -4.27 13.38
CA TYR A 32 4.66 -5.56 14.04
C TYR A 32 4.73 -5.46 15.57
N ALA A 33 4.76 -4.25 16.12
CA ALA A 33 4.88 -4.04 17.56
C ALA A 33 3.62 -4.51 18.30
N ASP A 34 3.78 -5.17 19.45
CA ASP A 34 2.65 -5.44 20.35
C ASP A 34 2.09 -4.11 20.87
N ARG A 35 0.81 -3.86 20.62
CA ARG A 35 0.16 -2.58 20.88
C ARG A 35 -0.94 -2.66 21.92
N ARG A 36 -1.04 -3.76 22.68
CA ARG A 36 -2.04 -3.93 23.75
C ARG A 36 -2.07 -2.79 24.78
N SER A 37 -0.96 -2.07 24.95
CA SER A 37 -0.83 -0.91 25.84
C SER A 37 -0.40 0.38 25.13
N ALA A 38 -0.68 0.52 23.83
CA ALA A 38 -0.26 1.69 23.08
C ALA A 38 -1.01 2.98 23.52
N GLY A 39 -0.25 3.98 23.96
CA GLY A 39 -0.79 5.32 24.30
C GLY A 39 -1.06 6.19 23.07
N ALA A 40 -1.70 7.35 23.28
CA ALA A 40 -2.16 8.25 22.21
C ALA A 40 -1.06 8.66 21.21
N GLY A 41 0.16 8.93 21.68
CA GLY A 41 1.30 9.27 20.80
C GLY A 41 1.72 8.11 19.89
N ALA A 42 1.64 6.87 20.38
CA ALA A 42 1.95 5.67 19.62
C ALA A 42 0.90 5.43 18.52
N SER A 43 -0.38 5.71 18.82
CA SER A 43 -1.49 5.66 17.85
C SER A 43 -1.36 6.73 16.77
N ALA A 44 -0.99 7.97 17.13
CA ALA A 44 -0.77 9.05 16.16
C ALA A 44 0.39 8.71 15.20
N ALA A 45 1.51 8.18 15.73
CA ALA A 45 2.63 7.72 14.90
C ALA A 45 2.20 6.60 13.95
N LEU A 46 1.38 5.64 14.43
CA LEU A 46 0.84 4.58 13.58
C LEU A 46 -0.04 5.15 12.45
N GLN A 47 -0.94 6.08 12.75
CA GLN A 47 -1.80 6.70 11.75
C GLN A 47 -1.00 7.41 10.66
N GLN A 48 0.08 8.12 11.04
CA GLN A 48 0.97 8.76 10.07
C GLN A 48 1.66 7.73 9.17
N GLN A 49 2.17 6.64 9.74
CA GLN A 49 2.82 5.58 8.97
C GLN A 49 1.84 4.83 8.06
N ALA A 50 0.65 4.52 8.55
CA ALA A 50 -0.44 3.93 7.78
C ALA A 50 -0.86 4.83 6.61
N THR A 51 -0.96 6.14 6.84
CA THR A 51 -1.23 7.11 5.77
C THR A 51 -0.16 7.07 4.69
N ARG A 52 1.13 6.95 5.04
CA ARG A 52 2.23 6.83 4.05
C ARG A 52 2.14 5.54 3.24
N VAL A 53 1.86 4.42 3.90
CA VAL A 53 1.65 3.12 3.24
C VAL A 53 0.50 3.20 2.25
N LEU A 54 -0.63 3.76 2.65
CA LEU A 54 -1.81 3.89 1.79
C LEU A 54 -1.62 4.87 0.64
N ARG A 55 -0.86 5.96 0.83
CA ARG A 55 -0.45 6.85 -0.28
C ARG A 55 0.38 6.11 -1.32
N ARG A 56 1.29 5.24 -0.87
CA ARG A 56 2.09 4.40 -1.77
C ARG A 56 1.20 3.41 -2.53
N VAL A 57 0.28 2.73 -1.85
CA VAL A 57 -0.69 1.84 -2.50
C VAL A 57 -1.50 2.60 -3.56
N ALA A 58 -2.03 3.78 -3.23
CA ALA A 58 -2.79 4.61 -4.16
C ALA A 58 -1.97 5.01 -5.40
N HIS A 59 -0.71 5.37 -5.19
CA HIS A 59 0.24 5.70 -6.24
C HIS A 59 0.53 4.49 -7.15
N ASP A 60 0.82 3.32 -6.56
CA ASP A 60 1.18 2.11 -7.30
C ASP A 60 -0.04 1.49 -8.02
N LEU A 61 -1.25 1.72 -7.51
CA LEU A 61 -2.52 1.46 -8.20
C LEU A 61 -2.86 2.51 -9.27
N ARG A 62 -2.14 3.63 -9.32
CA ARG A 62 -2.39 4.77 -10.23
C ARG A 62 -3.81 5.34 -10.09
N LEU A 63 -4.31 5.42 -8.85
CA LEU A 63 -5.65 5.92 -8.56
C LEU A 63 -5.76 7.42 -8.88
N ARG A 64 -6.74 7.80 -9.71
CA ARG A 64 -6.99 9.20 -10.08
C ARG A 64 -7.84 9.96 -9.05
N SER A 65 -8.83 9.29 -8.47
CA SER A 65 -9.72 9.84 -7.45
C SER A 65 -9.73 8.92 -6.24
N HIS A 66 -9.20 9.41 -5.12
CA HIS A 66 -9.18 8.69 -3.86
C HIS A 66 -9.10 9.66 -2.69
N GLU A 67 -9.60 9.23 -1.54
CA GLU A 67 -9.41 9.92 -0.26
C GLU A 67 -8.71 9.01 0.74
N ILE A 68 -7.98 9.60 1.67
CA ILE A 68 -7.44 8.88 2.83
C ILE A 68 -8.11 9.44 4.08
N VAL A 69 -8.84 8.58 4.79
CA VAL A 69 -9.61 8.95 5.98
C VAL A 69 -8.98 8.30 7.21
N VAL A 70 -8.66 9.13 8.20
CA VAL A 70 -8.19 8.68 9.51
C VAL A 70 -9.38 8.65 10.47
N GLN A 71 -9.67 7.47 11.00
CA GLN A 71 -10.66 7.27 12.04
C GLN A 71 -9.94 6.96 13.36
N PRO A 72 -9.91 7.91 14.31
CA PRO A 72 -9.33 7.65 15.63
C PRO A 72 -10.18 6.63 16.38
N SER A 73 -9.54 5.87 17.27
CA SER A 73 -10.27 4.93 18.13
C SER A 73 -11.32 5.67 18.97
N ARG A 74 -12.50 5.07 19.07
CA ARG A 74 -13.56 5.44 20.00
C ARG A 74 -13.86 4.23 20.89
N ARG A 75 -14.63 4.42 21.98
CA ARG A 75 -14.93 3.37 22.99
C ARG A 75 -15.19 1.96 22.43
N ASN A 76 -15.81 1.85 21.25
CA ASN A 76 -16.16 0.58 20.61
C ASN A 76 -15.62 0.43 19.17
N LEU A 77 -14.69 1.28 18.73
CA LEU A 77 -14.18 1.26 17.35
C LEU A 77 -12.65 1.27 17.34
N PRO A 78 -12.03 0.37 16.57
CA PRO A 78 -10.59 0.34 16.42
C PRO A 78 -10.08 1.57 15.67
N THR A 79 -8.79 1.88 15.83
CA THR A 79 -8.15 2.88 14.99
C THR A 79 -8.08 2.33 13.56
N ARG A 80 -8.56 3.11 12.60
CA ARG A 80 -8.59 2.74 11.19
C ARG A 80 -8.06 3.88 10.34
N VAL A 81 -7.16 3.58 9.41
CA VAL A 81 -6.83 4.48 8.32
C VAL A 81 -7.28 3.82 7.03
N SER A 82 -8.12 4.51 6.26
CA SER A 82 -8.77 3.97 5.06
C SER A 82 -8.32 4.74 3.83
N LEU A 83 -7.85 4.04 2.80
CA LEU A 83 -7.84 4.53 1.42
C LEU A 83 -9.19 4.19 0.81
N ARG A 84 -9.92 5.19 0.33
CA ARG A 84 -11.28 5.02 -0.22
C ARG A 84 -11.33 5.51 -1.64
N THR A 85 -11.95 4.71 -2.48
CA THR A 85 -12.35 5.06 -3.84
C THR A 85 -13.86 4.86 -3.96
N GLU A 86 -14.39 5.11 -5.15
CA GLU A 86 -15.82 4.88 -5.43
C GLU A 86 -16.21 3.40 -5.30
N SER A 87 -15.28 2.48 -5.57
CA SER A 87 -15.50 1.03 -5.65
C SER A 87 -14.76 0.22 -4.60
N LEU A 88 -13.68 0.74 -4.00
CA LEU A 88 -12.73 -0.01 -3.18
C LEU A 88 -12.36 0.74 -1.89
N PHE A 89 -12.23 0.00 -0.80
CA PHE A 89 -11.64 0.44 0.46
C PHE A 89 -10.43 -0.44 0.78
N VAL A 90 -9.32 0.18 1.15
CA VAL A 90 -8.14 -0.50 1.71
C VAL A 90 -7.89 0.09 3.09
N ASP A 91 -7.99 -0.73 4.12
CA ASP A 91 -7.97 -0.33 5.51
C ASP A 91 -6.71 -0.86 6.21
N VAL A 92 -6.03 0.01 6.95
CA VAL A 92 -5.04 -0.36 7.96
C VAL A 92 -5.74 -0.28 9.32
N LEU A 93 -5.96 -1.44 9.93
CA LEU A 93 -6.72 -1.64 11.16
C LEU A 93 -5.82 -1.89 12.36
N HIS A 94 -6.19 -1.31 13.48
CA HIS A 94 -5.58 -1.61 14.77
C HIS A 94 -6.66 -1.74 15.85
N GLU A 95 -6.86 -2.96 16.33
CA GLU A 95 -7.64 -3.23 17.54
C GLU A 95 -6.71 -3.31 18.78
N PRO A 96 -7.14 -2.80 19.95
CA PRO A 96 -6.36 -2.89 21.19
C PRO A 96 -6.02 -4.34 21.60
N CYS A 97 -6.83 -5.32 21.20
CA CYS A 97 -6.63 -6.73 21.55
C CYS A 97 -5.73 -7.49 20.56
N GLN A 98 -5.46 -6.90 19.38
CA GLN A 98 -4.62 -7.52 18.36
C GLN A 98 -3.14 -7.21 18.60
N LYS A 99 -2.30 -8.24 18.45
CA LYS A 99 -0.84 -8.12 18.62
C LYS A 99 -0.20 -7.25 17.53
N GLN A 100 -0.83 -7.14 16.36
CA GLN A 100 -0.26 -6.49 15.19
C GLN A 100 -1.33 -5.70 14.45
N VAL A 101 -0.87 -4.83 13.55
CA VAL A 101 -1.72 -4.08 12.63
C VAL A 101 -2.20 -5.01 11.52
N ALA A 102 -3.48 -4.93 11.17
CA ALA A 102 -4.04 -5.71 10.08
C ALA A 102 -4.23 -4.84 8.85
N LEU A 103 -3.78 -5.30 7.68
CA LEU A 103 -4.20 -4.73 6.41
C LEU A 103 -5.45 -5.48 5.94
N SER A 104 -6.43 -4.76 5.43
CA SER A 104 -7.60 -5.38 4.82
C SER A 104 -8.09 -4.59 3.63
N PHE A 105 -8.89 -5.24 2.77
CA PHE A 105 -9.60 -4.55 1.70
C PHE A 105 -11.03 -5.06 1.59
N ARG A 106 -11.90 -4.22 1.04
CA ARG A 106 -13.30 -4.54 0.76
C ARG A 106 -13.80 -3.67 -0.38
N THR A 107 -14.71 -4.18 -1.17
CA THR A 107 -15.42 -3.37 -2.17
C THR A 107 -16.59 -2.64 -1.54
N ARG A 108 -17.06 -1.58 -2.20
CA ARG A 108 -18.23 -0.84 -1.74
C ARG A 108 -19.46 -1.73 -1.86
N ARG A 109 -20.23 -1.85 -0.77
CA ARG A 109 -21.50 -2.59 -0.74
C ARG A 109 -22.44 -2.07 -1.83
N GLY A 110 -22.97 -2.96 -2.67
CA GLY A 110 -23.83 -2.60 -3.79
C GLY A 110 -23.73 -3.60 -4.96
N ARG A 111 -24.15 -3.19 -6.17
CA ARG A 111 -24.26 -4.06 -7.36
C ARG A 111 -22.96 -4.66 -7.89
N SER A 112 -21.79 -4.27 -7.35
CA SER A 112 -20.47 -4.73 -7.81
C SER A 112 -19.59 -5.19 -6.65
N ASP A 113 -20.20 -5.65 -5.56
CA ASP A 113 -19.50 -6.12 -4.38
C ASP A 113 -18.81 -7.47 -4.62
N GLN A 114 -17.63 -7.44 -5.24
CA GLN A 114 -16.83 -8.63 -5.52
C GLN A 114 -16.24 -9.30 -4.27
N THR A 115 -16.31 -8.64 -3.12
CA THR A 115 -15.77 -9.16 -1.85
C THR A 115 -16.86 -9.66 -0.88
N GLY A 116 -18.13 -9.64 -1.30
CA GLY A 116 -19.26 -10.02 -0.45
C GLY A 116 -19.47 -9.08 0.75
N GLY A 117 -18.91 -7.88 0.72
CA GLY A 117 -19.14 -6.83 1.71
C GLY A 117 -18.42 -7.00 3.04
N GLY A 118 -17.54 -8.02 3.12
CA GLY A 118 -16.69 -8.36 4.26
C GLY A 118 -15.27 -7.81 4.14
N GLU A 119 -14.56 -7.73 5.26
CA GLU A 119 -13.15 -7.35 5.30
C GLU A 119 -12.27 -8.54 4.89
N ASN A 120 -11.45 -8.35 3.86
CA ASN A 120 -10.48 -9.36 3.42
C ASN A 120 -9.13 -9.03 4.03
N TYR A 121 -8.78 -9.76 5.08
CA TYR A 121 -7.52 -9.58 5.79
C TYR A 121 -6.34 -10.08 4.97
N VAL A 122 -5.29 -9.27 4.89
CA VAL A 122 -4.05 -9.57 4.18
C VAL A 122 -2.91 -9.58 5.18
N PRO A 123 -2.26 -10.74 5.42
CA PRO A 123 -1.06 -10.82 6.24
C PRO A 123 0.03 -9.90 5.68
N LEU A 124 0.70 -9.13 6.53
CA LEU A 124 1.73 -8.18 6.10
C LEU A 124 2.90 -8.92 5.44
N GLU A 125 3.26 -10.09 5.98
CA GLU A 125 4.34 -10.95 5.51
C GLU A 125 4.11 -11.38 4.05
N GLN A 126 2.85 -11.56 3.64
CA GLN A 126 2.50 -11.96 2.27
C GLN A 126 2.86 -10.86 1.25
N ILE A 127 2.76 -9.60 1.65
CA ILE A 127 2.94 -8.43 0.78
C ILE A 127 4.28 -7.71 1.00
N GLU A 128 5.13 -8.20 1.90
CA GLU A 128 6.50 -7.74 2.02
C GLU A 128 7.37 -8.16 0.83
N SER A 129 7.06 -9.29 0.18
CA SER A 129 7.78 -9.70 -1.03
C SER A 129 7.32 -8.89 -2.25
N THR A 130 8.21 -8.58 -3.19
CA THR A 130 7.84 -7.89 -4.43
C THR A 130 6.75 -8.62 -5.20
N ARG A 131 6.85 -9.96 -5.30
CA ARG A 131 5.84 -10.78 -5.98
C ARG A 131 4.50 -10.72 -5.25
N GLY A 132 4.49 -10.88 -3.94
CA GLY A 132 3.27 -10.85 -3.14
C GLY A 132 2.61 -9.47 -3.15
N TYR A 133 3.39 -8.39 -3.09
CA TYR A 133 2.88 -7.04 -3.23
C TYR A 133 2.22 -6.82 -4.61
N GLN A 134 2.85 -7.28 -5.69
CA GLN A 134 2.25 -7.15 -7.02
C GLN A 134 0.98 -7.99 -7.16
N SER A 135 0.97 -9.23 -6.68
CA SER A 135 -0.25 -10.05 -6.65
C SER A 135 -1.37 -9.39 -5.84
N PHE A 136 -1.04 -8.71 -4.75
CA PHE A 136 -1.99 -7.93 -3.99
C PHE A 136 -2.55 -6.74 -4.80
N LEU A 137 -1.68 -5.95 -5.46
CA LEU A 137 -2.12 -4.85 -6.31
C LEU A 137 -3.01 -5.32 -7.47
N ASP A 138 -2.68 -6.45 -8.10
CA ASP A 138 -3.48 -7.04 -9.17
C ASP A 138 -4.85 -7.50 -8.65
N GLY A 139 -4.89 -8.12 -7.47
CA GLY A 139 -6.15 -8.47 -6.80
C GLY A 139 -7.02 -7.23 -6.50
N LEU A 140 -6.43 -6.14 -6.03
CA LEU A 140 -7.15 -4.89 -5.80
C LEU A 140 -7.66 -4.26 -7.09
N ARG A 141 -6.89 -4.34 -8.19
CA ARG A 141 -7.32 -3.84 -9.51
C ARG A 141 -8.54 -4.60 -10.00
N LEU A 142 -8.52 -5.93 -9.90
CA LEU A 142 -9.64 -6.79 -10.26
C LEU A 142 -10.87 -6.49 -9.40
N ALA A 143 -10.71 -6.48 -8.07
CA ALA A 143 -11.80 -6.25 -7.13
C ALA A 143 -12.42 -4.85 -7.29
N GLY A 144 -11.58 -3.84 -7.48
CA GLY A 144 -12.00 -2.44 -7.61
C GLY A 144 -12.43 -2.02 -9.01
N GLY A 145 -12.30 -2.89 -10.03
CA GLY A 145 -12.51 -2.52 -11.43
C GLY A 145 -11.57 -1.40 -11.90
N ILE A 146 -10.32 -1.39 -11.42
CA ILE A 146 -9.35 -0.35 -11.74
C ILE A 146 -8.65 -0.73 -13.05
N ASP A 147 -9.09 -0.12 -14.15
CA ASP A 147 -8.45 -0.32 -15.45
C ASP A 147 -7.06 0.30 -15.50
N THR A 148 -6.06 -0.53 -15.80
CA THR A 148 -4.69 -0.08 -16.08
C THR A 148 -4.53 0.40 -17.53
N SER A 149 -5.56 0.25 -18.37
CA SER A 149 -5.65 0.81 -19.72
C SER A 149 -5.74 2.34 -19.68
N SER A 150 -4.63 2.96 -19.33
CA SER A 150 -4.31 4.32 -19.73
C SER A 150 -3.18 4.21 -20.74
N GLY A 151 -3.55 3.77 -21.95
CA GLY A 151 -2.59 3.50 -23.03
C GLY A 151 -3.22 2.98 -24.33
N ASP A 152 -4.47 3.32 -24.65
CA ASP A 152 -4.92 3.30 -26.04
C ASP A 152 -5.54 4.67 -26.34
N ARG A 153 -4.68 5.62 -26.72
CA ARG A 153 -5.13 6.80 -27.46
C ARG A 153 -4.90 6.48 -28.93
N ARG A 154 -6.02 6.25 -29.60
CA ARG A 154 -6.19 6.31 -31.04
C ARG A 154 -5.68 7.64 -31.61
#